data_AF-A0A661V8V9-F1
#
_entry.id   AF-A0A661V8V9-F1
#
_cell.length_a   1.000
_cell.length_b   1.000
_cell.length_c   1.000
_cell.angle_alpha   90.00
_cell.angle_beta   90.00
_cell.angle_gamma   90.00
#
_symmetry.space_group_name_H-M   'P 1'
#
loop_
_entity.id
_entity.type
_entity.pdbx_description
1 polymer ?
#
loop_
_entity_poly.entity_id
_entity_poly.type
_entity_poly.pdbx_seq_one_letter_code
_entity_poly.pdbx_strand_id
1 'polypeptide(L)'
;MHDRLFEARDEWIGQDNPAEQFDKYAADLGLDADAFAACLESGETEDQVQAEYEQGEALGVSGVPAFFINDWFISGAQPFEVFQQTIEAALRGEHPAPTPTPLPPGVMPFDPNPEQPGYTYSGDAFHGSEEAEIIIVEFVDFQSPENRKHYLEAWPDLEEKYVEPGKVRLVIKHFPAPDHSQGFQAAEAAECAGQQEAFWPMYDLLFRQQEEWSQADDVSATLKGYAAKLNLDVDAFAACLDEGQTKDKVNQDFAIAQQNQFPPAPQFFMFMGQRGGYVPADQLQQVIEQLLAQE
;
A
#
# COMPACT_ATOMS: atom_id res chain seq x y z
N MET A 1 17.99 21.46 -20.13
CA MET A 1 16.51 21.55 -20.20
C MET A 1 15.90 21.08 -18.88
N HIS A 2 16.19 19.84 -18.44
CA HIS A 2 15.78 19.31 -17.14
C HIS A 2 15.79 20.33 -15.98
N ASP A 3 16.97 20.83 -15.59
CA ASP A 3 17.09 21.74 -14.44
C ASP A 3 16.26 23.02 -14.63
N ARG A 4 16.25 23.57 -15.85
CA ARG A 4 15.49 24.77 -16.19
C ARG A 4 13.97 24.57 -16.05
N LEU A 5 13.46 23.40 -16.44
CA LEU A 5 12.04 23.03 -16.28
C LEU A 5 11.63 22.99 -14.81
N PHE A 6 12.51 22.50 -13.93
CA PHE A 6 12.25 22.44 -12.48
C PHE A 6 12.43 23.79 -11.79
N GLU A 7 13.50 24.52 -12.08
CA GLU A 7 13.77 25.85 -11.50
C GLU A 7 12.67 26.86 -11.83
N ALA A 8 12.10 26.76 -13.04
CA ALA A 8 11.09 27.69 -13.54
C ALA A 8 9.68 27.08 -13.58
N ARG A 9 9.42 26.04 -12.78
CA ARG A 9 8.16 25.28 -12.78
C ARG A 9 6.91 26.17 -12.72
N ASP A 10 6.93 27.18 -11.86
CA ASP A 10 5.79 28.08 -11.63
C ASP A 10 5.47 28.98 -12.83
N GLU A 11 6.39 29.11 -13.78
CA GLU A 11 6.20 29.93 -14.98
C GLU A 11 5.36 29.21 -16.03
N TRP A 12 5.41 27.88 -16.12
CA TRP A 12 4.79 27.10 -17.20
C TRP A 12 3.69 26.15 -16.72
N ILE A 13 3.66 25.80 -15.43
CA ILE A 13 2.62 24.94 -14.88
C ILE A 13 1.24 25.62 -14.98
N GLY A 14 0.26 24.92 -15.56
CA GLY A 14 -1.10 25.42 -15.73
C GLY A 14 -1.33 26.30 -16.97
N GLN A 15 -0.35 26.45 -17.87
CA GLN A 15 -0.58 27.02 -19.20
C GLN A 15 -1.21 26.00 -20.14
N ASP A 16 -2.14 26.43 -21.00
CA ASP A 16 -2.75 25.57 -22.03
C ASP A 16 -1.72 25.06 -23.06
N ASN A 17 -0.67 25.85 -23.31
CA ASN A 17 0.44 25.47 -24.18
C ASN A 17 1.73 26.18 -23.72
N PRO A 18 2.63 25.48 -23.00
CA PRO A 18 3.88 26.06 -22.52
C PRO A 18 5.02 26.10 -23.57
N ALA A 19 4.78 25.74 -24.83
CA ALA A 19 5.82 25.62 -25.85
C ALA A 19 6.67 26.90 -26.02
N GLU A 20 6.03 28.09 -26.05
CA GLU A 20 6.75 29.37 -26.17
C GLU A 20 7.71 29.60 -24.98
N GLN A 21 7.34 29.10 -23.79
CA GLN A 21 8.20 29.19 -22.62
C GLN A 21 9.37 28.21 -22.72
N PHE A 22 9.14 27.01 -23.25
CA PHE A 22 10.20 26.02 -23.49
C PHE A 22 11.18 26.47 -24.58
N ASP A 23 10.74 27.18 -25.61
CA ASP A 23 11.63 27.78 -26.61
C ASP A 23 12.58 28.82 -25.99
N LYS A 24 12.08 29.64 -25.05
CA LYS A 24 12.91 30.58 -24.28
C LYS A 24 13.93 29.84 -23.44
N TYR A 25 13.54 28.76 -22.77
CA TYR A 25 14.46 27.92 -22.01
C TYR A 25 15.52 27.27 -22.91
N ALA A 26 15.15 26.81 -24.10
CA ALA A 26 16.08 26.26 -25.07
C ALA A 26 17.12 27.31 -25.51
N ALA A 27 16.67 28.53 -25.82
CA ALA A 27 17.55 29.65 -26.17
C ALA A 27 18.48 30.06 -25.02
N ASP A 28 17.98 30.15 -23.78
CA ASP A 28 18.77 30.44 -22.58
C ASP A 28 19.89 29.41 -22.36
N LEU A 29 19.62 28.15 -22.70
CA LEU A 29 20.55 27.03 -22.61
C LEU A 29 21.51 26.93 -23.82
N GLY A 30 21.38 27.82 -24.81
CA GLY A 30 22.20 27.83 -26.03
C GLY A 30 21.89 26.68 -26.99
N LEU A 31 20.68 26.10 -26.93
CA LEU A 31 20.20 25.13 -27.91
C LEU A 31 19.84 25.84 -29.23
N ASP A 32 19.82 25.08 -30.31
CA ASP A 32 19.27 25.54 -31.58
C ASP A 32 17.74 25.66 -31.43
N ALA A 33 17.25 26.90 -31.42
CA ALA A 33 15.84 27.19 -31.17
C ALA A 33 14.93 26.68 -32.29
N ASP A 34 15.37 26.76 -33.55
CA ASP A 34 14.58 26.30 -34.70
C ASP A 34 14.48 24.77 -34.68
N ALA A 35 15.58 24.08 -34.35
CA ALA A 35 15.59 22.62 -34.22
C ALA A 35 14.78 22.14 -33.01
N PHE A 36 14.85 22.84 -31.87
CA PHE A 36 14.08 22.51 -30.67
C PHE A 36 12.58 22.70 -30.89
N ALA A 37 12.18 23.83 -31.47
CA ALA A 37 10.77 24.11 -31.79
C ALA A 37 10.21 23.07 -32.77
N ALA A 38 10.97 22.72 -33.81
CA ALA A 38 10.57 21.67 -34.76
C ALA A 38 10.41 20.29 -34.08
N CYS A 39 11.30 19.93 -33.15
CA CYS A 39 11.18 18.69 -32.37
C CYS A 39 9.87 18.68 -31.56
N LEU A 40 9.62 19.74 -30.79
CA LEU A 40 8.45 19.85 -29.93
C LEU A 40 7.14 19.90 -30.73
N GLU A 41 7.10 20.64 -31.86
CA GLU A 41 5.92 20.73 -32.73
C GLU A 41 5.62 19.41 -33.45
N SER A 42 6.66 18.63 -33.79
CA SER A 42 6.48 17.37 -34.51
C SER A 42 5.84 16.26 -33.67
N GLY A 43 5.89 16.38 -32.35
CA GLY A 43 5.48 15.33 -31.42
C GLY A 43 6.34 14.07 -31.53
N GLU A 44 7.52 14.12 -32.16
CA GLU A 44 8.34 12.92 -32.44
C GLU A 44 8.76 12.15 -31.18
N THR A 45 8.77 12.81 -30.02
CA THR A 45 9.07 12.20 -28.71
C THR A 45 7.84 11.73 -27.95
N GLU A 46 6.62 12.06 -28.40
CA GLU A 46 5.37 11.70 -27.71
C GLU A 46 5.21 10.18 -27.62
N ASP A 47 5.47 9.46 -28.71
CA ASP A 47 5.38 7.99 -28.73
C ASP A 47 6.35 7.35 -27.72
N GLN A 48 7.55 7.92 -27.57
CA GLN A 48 8.52 7.43 -26.58
C GLN A 48 8.04 7.71 -25.16
N VAL A 49 7.57 8.94 -24.88
CA VAL A 49 7.06 9.32 -23.55
C VAL A 49 5.84 8.48 -23.17
N GLN A 50 4.96 8.21 -24.13
CA GLN A 50 3.78 7.37 -23.93
C GLN A 50 4.18 5.90 -23.67
N ALA A 51 5.16 5.37 -24.40
CA ALA A 51 5.67 4.02 -24.16
C ALA A 51 6.36 3.88 -22.78
N GLU A 52 7.10 4.91 -22.34
CA GLU A 52 7.71 4.95 -21.00
C GLU A 52 6.65 5.05 -19.90
N TYR A 53 5.56 5.80 -20.13
CA TYR A 53 4.41 5.85 -19.23
C TYR A 53 3.73 4.49 -19.10
N GLU A 54 3.41 3.83 -20.22
CA GLU A 54 2.79 2.49 -20.23
C GLU A 54 3.71 1.43 -19.60
N GLN A 55 5.03 1.55 -19.80
CA GLN A 55 6.00 0.70 -19.14
C GLN A 55 5.99 0.92 -17.63
N GLY A 56 5.91 2.16 -17.17
CA GLY A 56 5.75 2.50 -15.75
C GLY A 56 4.48 1.87 -15.17
N GLU A 57 3.33 2.04 -15.83
CA GLU A 57 2.07 1.44 -15.39
C GLU A 57 2.13 -0.09 -15.33
N ALA A 58 2.73 -0.73 -16.35
CA ALA A 58 2.95 -2.18 -16.35
C ALA A 58 3.85 -2.59 -15.18
N LEU A 59 4.86 -1.78 -14.85
CA LEU A 59 5.71 -1.89 -13.67
C LEU A 59 5.03 -1.38 -12.39
N GLY A 60 3.71 -1.26 -12.32
CA GLY A 60 2.99 -0.90 -11.09
C GLY A 60 3.23 0.53 -10.60
N VAL A 61 3.83 1.41 -11.42
CA VAL A 61 4.02 2.83 -11.09
C VAL A 61 2.68 3.54 -11.17
N SER A 62 2.13 3.92 -10.02
CA SER A 62 0.88 4.67 -9.93
C SER A 62 1.07 6.18 -9.67
N GLY A 63 2.32 6.64 -9.58
CA GLY A 63 2.66 8.03 -9.29
C GLY A 63 4.16 8.29 -9.28
N VAL A 64 4.54 9.57 -9.28
CA VAL A 64 5.93 10.02 -9.25
C VAL A 64 6.24 10.85 -8.00
N PRO A 65 7.48 10.82 -7.47
CA PRO A 65 8.60 10.04 -7.99
C PRO A 65 8.47 8.55 -7.62
N ALA A 66 8.98 7.68 -8.49
CA ALA A 66 9.02 6.24 -8.30
C ALA A 66 10.39 5.74 -8.78
N PHE A 67 10.96 4.78 -8.06
CA PHE A 67 12.33 4.33 -8.29
C PHE A 67 12.40 2.81 -8.25
N PHE A 68 13.26 2.27 -9.11
CA PHE A 68 13.67 0.88 -9.06
C PHE A 68 15.15 0.81 -8.70
N ILE A 69 15.49 0.10 -7.63
CA ILE A 69 16.86 -0.27 -7.29
C ILE A 69 16.97 -1.77 -7.53
N ASN A 70 17.42 -2.15 -8.73
CA ASN A 70 17.26 -3.51 -9.24
C ASN A 70 15.77 -3.92 -9.19
N ASP A 71 15.42 -4.90 -8.37
CA ASP A 71 14.08 -5.43 -8.14
C ASP A 71 13.35 -4.79 -6.94
N TRP A 72 13.99 -3.85 -6.24
CA TRP A 72 13.35 -3.07 -5.18
C TRP A 72 12.58 -1.90 -5.76
N PHE A 73 11.28 -1.82 -5.47
CA PHE A 73 10.43 -0.69 -5.84
C PHE A 73 10.30 0.29 -4.67
N ILE A 74 10.70 1.54 -4.89
CA ILE A 74 10.50 2.65 -3.95
C ILE A 74 9.47 3.61 -4.53
N SER A 75 8.32 3.71 -3.86
CA SER A 75 7.27 4.64 -4.23
C SER A 75 7.36 5.95 -3.44
N GLY A 76 7.20 7.07 -4.13
CA GLY A 76 7.13 8.40 -3.55
C GLY A 76 8.48 9.01 -3.19
N ALA A 77 8.42 10.22 -2.66
CA ALA A 77 9.58 10.97 -2.20
C ALA A 77 10.04 10.43 -0.83
N GLN A 78 10.88 9.39 -0.85
CA GLN A 78 11.42 8.80 0.37
C GLN A 78 12.66 9.54 0.91
N PRO A 79 12.94 9.47 2.22
CA PRO A 79 14.19 9.97 2.80
C PRO A 79 15.43 9.23 2.25
N PHE A 80 16.60 9.88 2.34
CA PHE A 80 17.87 9.30 1.91
C PHE A 80 18.16 7.94 2.56
N GLU A 81 17.77 7.78 3.82
CA GLU A 81 17.99 6.57 4.61
C GLU A 81 17.30 5.34 3.97
N VAL A 82 16.12 5.51 3.37
CA VAL A 82 15.42 4.42 2.66
C VAL A 82 16.24 3.98 1.45
N PHE A 83 16.66 4.93 0.61
CA PHE A 83 17.52 4.63 -0.54
C PHE A 83 18.81 3.97 -0.11
N GLN A 84 19.46 4.47 0.95
CA GLN A 84 20.70 3.91 1.46
C GLN A 84 20.50 2.44 1.87
N GLN A 85 19.48 2.14 2.68
CA GLN A 85 19.19 0.79 3.14
C GLN A 85 18.88 -0.16 1.99
N THR A 86 18.04 0.27 1.04
CA THR A 86 17.68 -0.53 -0.14
C THR A 86 18.88 -0.79 -1.04
N ILE A 87 19.73 0.21 -1.29
CA ILE A 87 20.96 0.04 -2.07
C ILE A 87 21.91 -0.92 -1.36
N GLU A 88 22.10 -0.77 -0.04
CA GLU A 88 22.96 -1.66 0.74
C GLU A 88 22.45 -3.11 0.74
N ALA A 89 21.13 -3.32 0.80
CA ALA A 89 20.48 -4.64 0.66
C ALA A 89 20.71 -5.23 -0.74
N ALA A 90 20.43 -4.46 -1.79
CA ALA A 90 20.65 -4.88 -3.17
C ALA A 90 22.12 -5.24 -3.44
N LEU A 91 23.08 -4.50 -2.86
CA LEU A 91 24.52 -4.80 -2.94
C LEU A 91 24.91 -6.09 -2.21
N ARG A 92 24.14 -6.53 -1.20
CA ARG A 92 24.30 -7.83 -0.54
C ARG A 92 23.62 -8.98 -1.29
N GLY A 93 22.94 -8.70 -2.40
CA GLY A 93 22.14 -9.69 -3.13
C GLY A 93 20.84 -10.04 -2.41
N GLU A 94 20.37 -9.16 -1.51
CA GLU A 94 19.06 -9.26 -0.92
C GLU A 94 18.02 -8.75 -1.93
N HIS A 95 16.92 -9.48 -2.00
CA HIS A 95 15.78 -9.19 -2.84
C HIS A 95 14.61 -8.83 -1.91
N PRO A 96 13.72 -7.89 -2.29
CA PRO A 96 12.53 -7.64 -1.49
C PRO A 96 11.72 -8.93 -1.39
N ALA A 97 10.97 -9.08 -0.28
CA ALA A 97 9.92 -10.08 -0.24
C ALA A 97 9.04 -9.90 -1.49
N PRO A 98 8.64 -10.99 -2.16
CA PRO A 98 7.95 -10.93 -3.45
C PRO A 98 6.77 -9.95 -3.39
N THR A 99 7.03 -8.73 -3.85
CA THR A 99 6.05 -7.76 -4.27
C THR A 99 6.13 -7.84 -5.79
N PRO A 100 5.12 -8.42 -6.45
CA PRO A 100 5.02 -8.60 -7.88
C PRO A 100 4.82 -7.23 -8.51
N THR A 101 5.93 -6.54 -8.65
CA THR A 101 6.08 -5.36 -9.50
C THR A 101 7.08 -5.78 -10.57
N PRO A 102 6.70 -5.84 -11.87
CA PRO A 102 5.41 -5.50 -12.48
C PRO A 102 4.23 -6.40 -12.09
N LEU A 103 3.06 -5.80 -11.90
CA LEU A 103 1.79 -6.53 -11.80
C LEU A 103 1.43 -7.13 -13.17
N PRO A 104 0.80 -8.31 -13.23
CA PRO A 104 0.20 -8.81 -14.45
C PRO A 104 -0.76 -7.79 -15.11
N PRO A 105 -0.85 -7.72 -16.45
CA PRO A 105 -1.77 -6.78 -17.11
C PRO A 105 -3.21 -6.97 -16.65
N GLY A 106 -3.84 -5.88 -16.22
CA GLY A 106 -5.25 -5.86 -15.83
C GLY A 106 -5.54 -6.31 -14.39
N VAL A 107 -4.52 -6.60 -13.57
CA VAL A 107 -4.70 -6.86 -12.13
C VAL A 107 -4.35 -5.62 -11.31
N MET A 108 -5.06 -5.43 -10.21
CA MET A 108 -4.82 -4.39 -9.23
C MET A 108 -3.92 -4.92 -8.09
N PRO A 109 -3.26 -4.04 -7.33
CA PRO A 109 -2.46 -4.46 -6.17
C PRO A 109 -3.24 -5.33 -5.17
N PHE A 110 -4.54 -5.05 -5.00
CA PHE A 110 -5.43 -5.72 -4.04
C PHE A 110 -6.10 -7.00 -4.58
N ASP A 111 -5.76 -7.41 -5.81
CA ASP A 111 -6.23 -8.68 -6.36
C ASP A 111 -5.45 -9.85 -5.76
N PRO A 112 -6.05 -11.06 -5.63
CA PRO A 112 -5.39 -12.21 -5.04
C PRO A 112 -4.19 -12.61 -5.87
N ASN A 113 -3.10 -12.98 -5.20
CA ASN A 113 -1.93 -13.54 -5.85
C ASN A 113 -2.05 -15.06 -5.91
N PRO A 114 -2.19 -15.69 -7.10
CA PRO A 114 -2.28 -17.15 -7.23
C PRO A 114 -1.04 -17.89 -6.72
N GLU A 115 0.10 -17.21 -6.60
CA GLU A 115 1.34 -17.78 -6.08
C GLU A 115 1.43 -17.71 -4.54
N GLN A 116 0.57 -16.93 -3.89
CA GLN A 116 0.51 -16.76 -2.43
C GLN A 116 -0.95 -16.77 -1.95
N PRO A 117 -1.55 -17.96 -1.75
CA PRO A 117 -2.93 -18.08 -1.27
C PRO A 117 -3.16 -17.28 0.03
N GLY A 118 -4.26 -16.52 0.06
CA GLY A 118 -4.60 -15.65 1.20
C GLY A 118 -3.91 -14.28 1.20
N TYR A 119 -3.07 -13.99 0.20
CA TYR A 119 -2.40 -12.70 0.03
C TYR A 119 -2.68 -12.08 -1.34
N THR A 120 -2.75 -10.76 -1.37
CA THR A 120 -2.90 -9.99 -2.62
C THR A 120 -1.57 -9.92 -3.37
N TYR A 121 -1.59 -9.39 -4.59
CA TYR A 121 -0.37 -9.03 -5.29
C TYR A 121 0.47 -8.06 -4.47
N SER A 122 -0.07 -7.03 -3.80
CA SER A 122 0.70 -6.18 -2.89
C SER A 122 1.18 -6.84 -1.59
N GLY A 123 0.95 -8.14 -1.41
CA GLY A 123 1.34 -8.87 -0.21
C GLY A 123 0.45 -8.54 1.00
N ASP A 124 -0.76 -8.04 0.78
CA ASP A 124 -1.72 -7.76 1.86
C ASP A 124 -2.52 -9.04 2.18
N ALA A 125 -2.68 -9.37 3.46
CA ALA A 125 -3.56 -10.46 3.85
C ALA A 125 -5.02 -10.13 3.50
N PHE A 126 -5.76 -11.10 2.95
CA PHE A 126 -7.18 -10.95 2.66
C PHE A 126 -8.05 -12.06 3.27
N HIS A 127 -9.31 -11.72 3.53
CA HIS A 127 -10.35 -12.64 4.01
C HIS A 127 -11.54 -12.64 3.04
N GLY A 128 -12.07 -13.83 2.77
CA GLY A 128 -13.17 -14.04 1.81
C GLY A 128 -12.72 -14.69 0.51
N SER A 129 -13.62 -14.69 -0.48
CA SER A 129 -13.42 -15.35 -1.77
C SER A 129 -12.38 -14.65 -2.64
N GLU A 130 -11.55 -15.42 -3.35
CA GLU A 130 -10.68 -14.93 -4.43
C GLU A 130 -11.49 -14.36 -5.60
N GLU A 131 -12.73 -14.82 -5.78
CA GLU A 131 -13.65 -14.40 -6.84
C GLU A 131 -14.62 -13.29 -6.39
N ALA A 132 -14.46 -12.73 -5.19
CA ALA A 132 -15.34 -11.67 -4.72
C ALA A 132 -15.22 -10.42 -5.61
N GLU A 133 -16.36 -9.93 -6.09
CA GLU A 133 -16.42 -8.77 -7.00
C GLU A 133 -16.24 -7.44 -6.25
N ILE A 134 -16.62 -7.40 -4.97
CA ILE A 134 -16.45 -6.24 -4.10
C ILE A 134 -15.22 -6.45 -3.20
N ILE A 135 -14.29 -5.50 -3.25
CA ILE A 135 -13.11 -5.47 -2.39
C ILE A 135 -13.28 -4.34 -1.39
N ILE A 136 -13.12 -4.63 -0.11
CA ILE A 136 -12.98 -3.64 0.95
C ILE A 136 -11.53 -3.64 1.39
N VAL A 137 -10.84 -2.53 1.23
CA VAL A 137 -9.53 -2.30 1.84
C VAL A 137 -9.75 -1.55 3.15
N GLU A 138 -9.42 -2.19 4.27
CA GLU A 138 -9.43 -1.57 5.59
C GLU A 138 -8.01 -1.18 6.00
N PHE A 139 -7.81 0.10 6.34
CA PHE A 139 -6.61 0.54 7.02
C PHE A 139 -6.78 0.36 8.53
N VAL A 140 -5.98 -0.54 9.09
CA VAL A 140 -6.08 -1.04 10.44
C VAL A 140 -5.00 -0.45 11.34
N ASP A 141 -5.44 -0.02 12.51
CA ASP A 141 -4.60 0.18 13.68
C ASP A 141 -5.09 -0.72 14.80
N PHE A 142 -4.31 -1.73 15.16
CA PHE A 142 -4.69 -2.66 16.22
C PHE A 142 -4.79 -2.00 17.59
N GLN A 143 -4.16 -0.86 17.84
CA GLN A 143 -4.24 -0.12 19.11
C GLN A 143 -5.43 0.86 19.15
N SER A 144 -6.05 1.15 18.01
CA SER A 144 -7.19 2.07 17.91
C SER A 144 -8.45 1.51 18.57
N PRO A 145 -9.06 2.24 19.52
CA PRO A 145 -10.36 1.84 20.10
C PRO A 145 -11.48 1.78 19.07
N GLU A 146 -11.45 2.64 18.04
CA GLU A 146 -12.49 2.67 17.01
C GLU A 146 -12.37 1.47 16.05
N ASN A 147 -11.16 1.05 15.67
CA ASN A 147 -10.96 -0.20 14.91
C ASN A 147 -11.43 -1.41 15.73
N ARG A 148 -11.10 -1.46 17.04
CA ARG A 148 -11.60 -2.55 17.90
C ARG A 148 -13.11 -2.56 18.00
N LYS A 149 -13.75 -1.39 18.16
CA LYS A 149 -15.20 -1.29 18.20
C LYS A 149 -15.81 -1.80 16.89
N HIS A 150 -15.27 -1.38 15.74
CA HIS A 150 -15.69 -1.89 14.44
C HIS A 150 -15.57 -3.42 14.36
N TYR A 151 -14.42 -3.97 14.74
CA TYR A 151 -14.18 -5.42 14.76
C TYR A 151 -15.16 -6.20 15.65
N LEU A 152 -15.50 -5.66 16.83
CA LEU A 152 -16.37 -6.36 17.78
C LEU A 152 -17.87 -6.21 17.45
N GLU A 153 -18.27 -5.08 16.87
CA GLU A 153 -19.69 -4.72 16.73
C GLU A 153 -20.21 -4.86 15.29
N ALA A 154 -19.40 -4.56 14.27
CA ALA A 154 -19.84 -4.51 12.87
C ALA A 154 -19.29 -5.66 12.04
N TRP A 155 -18.03 -6.06 12.25
CA TRP A 155 -17.38 -7.10 11.44
C TRP A 155 -18.14 -8.43 11.42
N PRO A 156 -18.66 -9.00 12.53
CA PRO A 156 -19.33 -10.31 12.49
C PRO A 156 -20.54 -10.33 11.54
N ASP A 157 -21.31 -9.25 11.53
CA ASP A 157 -22.47 -9.09 10.64
C ASP A 157 -22.05 -8.90 9.17
N LEU A 158 -20.94 -8.20 8.90
CA LEU A 158 -20.40 -8.04 7.56
C LEU A 158 -19.84 -9.36 7.01
N GLU A 159 -19.13 -10.08 7.86
CA GLU A 159 -18.53 -11.37 7.56
C GLU A 159 -19.61 -12.39 7.19
N GLU A 160 -20.60 -12.62 8.06
CA GLU A 160 -21.70 -13.57 7.84
C GLU A 160 -22.52 -13.24 6.59
N LYS A 161 -22.84 -11.95 6.35
CA LYS A 161 -23.76 -11.55 5.27
C LYS A 161 -23.11 -11.41 3.90
N TYR A 162 -21.82 -11.09 3.86
CA TYR A 162 -21.16 -10.68 2.62
C TYR A 162 -19.85 -11.42 2.33
N VAL A 163 -19.03 -11.70 3.35
CA VAL A 163 -17.72 -12.34 3.15
C VAL A 163 -17.85 -13.86 3.03
N GLU A 164 -18.54 -14.52 3.97
CA GLU A 164 -18.77 -15.97 3.92
C GLU A 164 -19.54 -16.41 2.66
N PRO A 165 -20.55 -15.65 2.17
CA PRO A 165 -21.22 -15.97 0.91
C PRO A 165 -20.38 -15.67 -0.35
N GLY A 166 -19.17 -15.12 -0.19
CA GLY A 166 -18.23 -14.85 -1.28
C GLY A 166 -18.50 -13.57 -2.08
N LYS A 167 -19.31 -12.64 -1.57
CA LYS A 167 -19.66 -11.40 -2.27
C LYS A 167 -18.62 -10.29 -2.06
N VAL A 168 -18.00 -10.29 -0.88
CA VAL A 168 -17.02 -9.28 -0.47
C VAL A 168 -15.72 -9.98 -0.05
N ARG A 169 -14.58 -9.37 -0.41
CA ARG A 169 -13.26 -9.69 0.14
C ARG A 169 -12.76 -8.50 0.95
N LEU A 170 -12.32 -8.76 2.18
CA LEU A 170 -11.61 -7.79 3.03
C LEU A 170 -10.11 -7.91 2.78
N VAL A 171 -9.42 -6.78 2.58
CA VAL A 171 -7.97 -6.66 2.47
C VAL A 171 -7.47 -5.75 3.58
N ILE A 172 -6.42 -6.16 4.30
CA ILE A 172 -5.86 -5.40 5.42
C ILE A 172 -4.64 -4.60 4.97
N LYS A 173 -4.61 -3.31 5.33
CA LYS A 173 -3.43 -2.46 5.30
C LYS A 173 -3.14 -1.88 6.67
N HIS A 174 -1.86 -1.72 7.03
CA HIS A 174 -1.50 -1.18 8.35
C HIS A 174 -1.44 0.35 8.34
N PHE A 175 -2.13 0.98 9.28
CA PHE A 175 -2.02 2.42 9.54
C PHE A 175 -1.99 2.77 11.03
N PRO A 176 -0.99 2.29 11.80
CA PRO A 176 -0.86 2.67 13.21
C PRO A 176 -0.69 4.18 13.36
N ALA A 177 -1.51 4.83 14.20
CA ALA A 177 -1.37 6.25 14.47
C ALA A 177 -0.01 6.55 15.15
N PRO A 178 0.66 7.67 14.84
CA PRO A 178 1.98 7.97 15.41
C PRO A 178 2.02 8.07 16.95
N ASP A 179 0.89 8.38 17.59
CA ASP A 179 0.73 8.44 19.05
C ASP A 179 0.32 7.09 19.66
N HIS A 180 0.04 6.07 18.85
CA HIS A 180 -0.17 4.69 19.26
C HIS A 180 1.17 3.94 19.27
N SER A 181 1.94 4.15 20.33
CA SER A 181 3.33 3.69 20.44
C SER A 181 3.55 2.18 20.30
N GLN A 182 2.49 1.36 20.42
CA GLN A 182 2.54 -0.10 20.31
C GLN A 182 1.89 -0.63 19.03
N GLY A 183 1.22 0.23 18.25
CA GLY A 183 0.46 -0.17 17.07
C GLY A 183 1.35 -0.76 15.97
N PHE A 184 2.54 -0.22 15.74
CA PHE A 184 3.51 -0.77 14.79
C PHE A 184 3.94 -2.20 15.17
N GLN A 185 4.27 -2.43 16.44
CA GLN A 185 4.70 -3.76 16.90
C GLN A 185 3.54 -4.79 16.84
N ALA A 186 2.31 -4.36 17.09
CA ALA A 186 1.13 -5.20 16.91
C ALA A 186 0.89 -5.57 15.43
N ALA A 187 1.06 -4.61 14.51
CA ALA A 187 0.98 -4.86 13.07
C ALA A 187 2.08 -5.83 12.60
N GLU A 188 3.32 -5.62 13.03
CA GLU A 188 4.44 -6.53 12.75
C GLU A 188 4.15 -7.96 13.26
N ALA A 189 3.53 -8.09 14.45
CA ALA A 189 3.13 -9.39 15.00
C ALA A 189 2.06 -10.11 14.16
N ALA A 190 1.09 -9.38 13.60
CA ALA A 190 0.12 -9.97 12.66
C ALA A 190 0.82 -10.52 11.42
N GLU A 191 1.76 -9.77 10.83
CA GLU A 191 2.54 -10.18 9.67
C GLU A 191 3.48 -11.35 9.98
N CYS A 192 4.15 -11.35 11.13
CA CYS A 192 5.00 -12.45 11.58
C CYS A 192 4.20 -13.74 11.80
N ALA A 193 2.97 -13.63 12.29
CA ALA A 193 2.06 -14.77 12.35
C ALA A 193 1.62 -15.22 10.94
N GLY A 194 1.45 -14.27 10.02
CA GLY A 194 1.17 -14.52 8.61
C GLY A 194 2.22 -15.38 7.89
N GLN A 195 3.50 -15.20 8.22
CA GLN A 195 4.58 -16.07 7.71
C GLN A 195 4.41 -17.55 8.13
N GLN A 196 3.56 -17.82 9.13
CA GLN A 196 3.18 -19.15 9.60
C GLN A 196 1.70 -19.46 9.34
N GLU A 197 1.10 -18.84 8.32
CA GLU A 197 -0.29 -19.02 7.89
C GLU A 197 -1.34 -18.64 8.97
N ALA A 198 -0.94 -17.81 9.94
CA ALA A 198 -1.73 -17.48 11.12
C ALA A 198 -2.02 -15.98 11.26
N PHE A 199 -2.06 -15.24 10.14
CA PHE A 199 -2.41 -13.82 10.14
C PHE A 199 -3.79 -13.58 10.79
N TRP A 200 -4.85 -14.26 10.31
CA TRP A 200 -6.21 -14.08 10.80
C TRP A 200 -6.42 -14.51 12.27
N PRO A 201 -5.87 -15.66 12.73
CA PRO A 201 -5.87 -15.98 14.15
C PRO A 201 -5.16 -14.93 15.03
N MET A 202 -4.06 -14.35 14.58
CA MET A 202 -3.38 -13.27 15.30
C MET A 202 -4.19 -11.97 15.26
N TYR A 203 -4.77 -11.62 14.10
CA TYR A 203 -5.67 -10.49 13.91
C TYR A 203 -6.83 -10.51 14.91
N ASP A 204 -7.50 -11.66 15.07
CA ASP A 204 -8.57 -11.83 16.06
C ASP A 204 -8.07 -11.63 17.49
N LEU A 205 -6.94 -12.25 17.85
CA LEU A 205 -6.36 -12.12 19.19
C LEU A 205 -5.97 -10.67 19.51
N LEU A 206 -5.36 -9.95 18.57
CA LEU A 206 -4.96 -8.55 18.76
C LEU A 206 -6.17 -7.67 19.07
N PHE A 207 -7.30 -7.82 18.37
CA PHE A 207 -8.48 -7.03 18.68
C PHE A 207 -9.20 -7.47 19.94
N ARG A 208 -9.36 -8.77 20.16
CA ARG A 208 -10.05 -9.27 21.37
C ARG A 208 -9.28 -8.94 22.64
N GLN A 209 -7.95 -8.97 22.59
CA GLN A 209 -7.07 -8.73 23.73
C GLN A 209 -6.39 -7.35 23.71
N GLN A 210 -6.92 -6.38 22.95
CA GLN A 210 -6.35 -5.03 22.83
C GLN A 210 -5.99 -4.42 24.18
N GLU A 211 -6.87 -4.52 25.17
CA GLU A 211 -6.65 -3.97 26.51
C GLU A 211 -5.48 -4.62 27.26
N GLU A 212 -5.19 -5.91 27.00
CA GLU A 212 -4.08 -6.66 27.61
C GLU A 212 -2.74 -6.20 27.02
N TRP A 213 -2.56 -6.33 25.70
CA TRP A 213 -1.25 -6.08 25.10
C TRP A 213 -0.93 -4.60 24.95
N SER A 214 -1.91 -3.72 24.71
CA SER A 214 -1.64 -2.28 24.51
C SER A 214 -1.15 -1.57 25.77
N GLN A 215 -1.40 -2.17 26.94
CA GLN A 215 -1.01 -1.65 28.26
C GLN A 215 0.07 -2.51 28.93
N ALA A 216 0.60 -3.53 28.25
CA ALA A 216 1.61 -4.39 28.83
C ALA A 216 2.94 -3.64 29.05
N ASP A 217 3.59 -3.91 30.17
CA ASP A 217 4.94 -3.39 30.45
C ASP A 217 5.96 -3.85 29.39
N ASP A 218 5.75 -5.08 28.87
CA ASP A 218 6.51 -5.68 27.78
C ASP A 218 5.54 -6.23 26.72
N VAL A 219 5.29 -5.41 25.70
CA VAL A 219 4.39 -5.74 24.59
C VAL A 219 4.97 -6.88 23.76
N SER A 220 6.27 -6.88 23.47
CA SER A 220 6.94 -7.94 22.70
C SER A 220 6.77 -9.31 23.38
N ALA A 221 6.98 -9.38 24.70
CA ALA A 221 6.77 -10.62 25.45
C ALA A 221 5.30 -11.08 25.42
N THR A 222 4.35 -10.15 25.52
CA THR A 222 2.91 -10.46 25.41
C THR A 222 2.56 -11.05 24.04
N LEU A 223 3.05 -10.43 22.97
CA LEU A 223 2.81 -10.86 21.58
C LEU A 223 3.44 -12.23 21.29
N LYS A 224 4.66 -12.51 21.79
CA LYS A 224 5.26 -13.85 21.74
C LYS A 224 4.45 -14.89 22.51
N GLY A 225 3.81 -14.48 23.61
CA GLY A 225 2.83 -15.29 24.33
C GLY A 225 1.60 -15.64 23.47
N TYR A 226 1.15 -14.74 22.61
CA TYR A 226 0.06 -15.02 21.66
C TYR A 226 0.48 -16.00 20.58
N ALA A 227 1.71 -15.91 20.06
CA ALA A 227 2.26 -16.91 19.14
C ALA A 227 2.22 -18.32 19.76
N ALA A 228 2.57 -18.46 21.04
CA ALA A 228 2.44 -19.72 21.76
C ALA A 228 0.97 -20.19 21.90
N LYS A 229 0.03 -19.27 22.21
CA LYS A 229 -1.42 -19.57 22.28
C LYS A 229 -1.96 -20.09 20.94
N LEU A 230 -1.42 -19.60 19.83
CA LEU A 230 -1.78 -19.99 18.47
C LEU A 230 -1.05 -21.26 17.97
N ASN A 231 -0.18 -21.86 18.80
CA ASN A 231 0.66 -23.01 18.46
C ASN A 231 1.64 -22.74 17.30
N LEU A 232 2.13 -21.50 17.19
CA LEU A 232 3.18 -21.14 16.23
C LEU A 232 4.57 -21.60 16.71
N ASP A 233 5.52 -21.64 15.79
CA ASP A 233 6.94 -21.67 16.13
C ASP A 233 7.31 -20.33 16.78
N VAL A 234 7.46 -20.36 18.11
CA VAL A 234 7.71 -19.17 18.93
C VAL A 234 9.12 -18.61 18.68
N ASP A 235 10.10 -19.46 18.38
CA ASP A 235 11.47 -19.00 18.11
C ASP A 235 11.53 -18.29 16.75
N ALA A 236 10.88 -18.84 15.73
CA ALA A 236 10.75 -18.18 14.42
C ALA A 236 9.95 -16.88 14.51
N PHE A 237 8.82 -16.88 15.24
CA PHE A 237 8.03 -15.68 15.47
C PHE A 237 8.82 -14.60 16.22
N ALA A 238 9.56 -14.99 17.26
CA ALA A 238 10.38 -14.06 18.03
C ALA A 238 11.50 -13.47 17.18
N ALA A 239 12.17 -14.27 16.35
CA ALA A 239 13.17 -13.76 15.40
C ALA A 239 12.54 -12.75 14.42
N CYS A 240 11.39 -13.08 13.83
CA CYS A 240 10.67 -12.17 12.94
C CYS A 240 10.37 -10.82 13.61
N LEU A 241 9.81 -10.83 14.82
CA LEU A 241 9.41 -9.62 15.53
C LEU A 241 10.61 -8.81 16.07
N ASP A 242 11.61 -9.47 16.64
CA ASP A 242 12.76 -8.79 17.27
C ASP A 242 13.71 -8.20 16.22
N GLU A 243 13.90 -8.89 15.10
CA GLU A 243 14.71 -8.42 13.97
C GLU A 243 13.93 -7.45 13.07
N GLY A 244 12.60 -7.40 13.21
CA GLY A 244 11.75 -6.52 12.43
C GLY A 244 11.62 -6.92 10.97
N GLN A 245 11.53 -8.22 10.69
CA GLN A 245 11.48 -8.77 9.33
C GLN A 245 10.25 -8.29 8.54
N THR A 246 9.20 -7.84 9.23
CA THR A 246 7.95 -7.34 8.62
C THR A 246 7.78 -5.81 8.74
N LYS A 247 8.78 -5.10 9.27
CA LYS A 247 8.74 -3.63 9.44
C LYS A 247 8.52 -2.90 8.13
N ASP A 248 9.19 -3.33 7.07
CA ASP A 248 9.11 -2.67 5.77
C ASP A 248 7.70 -2.75 5.19
N LYS A 249 7.01 -3.90 5.36
CA LYS A 249 5.61 -4.06 4.95
C LYS A 249 4.69 -3.09 5.69
N VAL A 250 4.81 -3.02 7.02
CA VAL A 250 4.00 -2.13 7.87
C VAL A 250 4.27 -0.65 7.54
N ASN A 251 5.55 -0.29 7.37
CA ASN A 251 5.95 1.07 7.02
C ASN A 251 5.50 1.47 5.62
N GLN A 252 5.49 0.54 4.66
CA GLN A 252 5.00 0.78 3.30
C GLN A 252 3.50 1.11 3.31
N ASP A 253 2.68 0.32 4.02
CA ASP A 253 1.25 0.61 4.14
C ASP A 253 1.00 1.95 4.83
N PHE A 254 1.74 2.22 5.91
CA PHE A 254 1.65 3.48 6.64
C PHE A 254 2.01 4.68 5.74
N ALA A 255 3.09 4.57 4.96
CA ALA A 255 3.54 5.60 4.05
C ALA A 255 2.52 5.88 2.93
N ILE A 256 1.88 4.83 2.38
CA ILE A 256 0.83 4.98 1.37
C ILE A 256 -0.32 5.82 1.94
N ALA A 257 -0.79 5.51 3.14
CA ALA A 257 -1.89 6.25 3.76
C ALA A 257 -1.51 7.71 4.10
N GLN A 258 -0.28 7.95 4.57
CA GLN A 258 0.23 9.31 4.82
C GLN A 258 0.34 10.13 3.53
N GLN A 259 0.89 9.56 2.45
CA GLN A 259 1.05 10.23 1.17
C GLN A 259 -0.30 10.66 0.59
N ASN A 260 -1.33 9.83 0.77
CA ASN A 260 -2.69 10.11 0.31
C ASN A 260 -3.52 10.94 1.32
N GLN A 261 -2.91 11.38 2.44
CA GLN A 261 -3.53 12.21 3.47
C GLN A 261 -4.83 11.60 4.01
N PHE A 262 -4.84 10.29 4.19
CA PHE A 262 -6.02 9.63 4.72
C PHE A 262 -6.27 10.01 6.19
N PRO A 263 -7.54 10.10 6.65
CA PRO A 263 -7.86 10.44 8.04
C PRO A 263 -7.43 9.31 9.01
N PRO A 264 -7.36 9.50 10.33
CA PRO A 264 -7.02 8.40 11.25
C PRO A 264 -7.90 7.15 11.08
N ALA A 265 -7.33 5.96 11.36
CA ALA A 265 -8.03 4.67 11.26
C ALA A 265 -9.19 4.53 12.28
N PRO A 266 -10.26 3.77 11.97
CA PRO A 266 -10.46 2.96 10.77
C PRO A 266 -10.80 3.80 9.53
N GLN A 267 -10.30 3.37 8.37
CA GLN A 267 -10.72 3.86 7.07
C GLN A 267 -11.08 2.68 6.20
N PHE A 268 -12.09 2.86 5.36
CA PHE A 268 -12.50 1.84 4.41
C PHE A 268 -12.51 2.41 3.02
N PHE A 269 -11.91 1.68 2.09
CA PHE A 269 -12.03 1.94 0.67
C PHE A 269 -12.73 0.76 0.03
N MET A 270 -13.72 1.05 -0.81
CA MET A 270 -14.50 0.00 -1.47
C MET A 270 -14.29 0.09 -2.97
N PHE A 271 -14.00 -1.05 -3.58
CA PHE A 271 -13.73 -1.18 -5.00
C PHE A 271 -14.61 -2.27 -5.62
N MET A 272 -15.03 -2.06 -6.86
CA MET A 272 -15.62 -3.06 -7.76
C MET A 272 -14.93 -2.93 -9.11
N GLY A 273 -14.06 -3.89 -9.43
CA GLY A 273 -13.02 -3.70 -10.45
C GLY A 273 -12.20 -2.45 -10.17
N GLN A 274 -11.89 -1.65 -11.20
CA GLN A 274 -11.07 -0.43 -11.07
C GLN A 274 -11.80 0.80 -10.52
N ARG A 275 -13.08 0.68 -10.13
CA ARG A 275 -13.87 1.81 -9.60
C ARG A 275 -13.98 1.68 -8.09
N GLY A 276 -13.59 2.74 -7.37
CA GLY A 276 -13.73 2.75 -5.92
C GLY A 276 -13.35 4.06 -5.25
N GLY A 277 -13.48 4.08 -3.93
CA GLY A 277 -13.16 5.24 -3.12
C GLY A 277 -13.44 5.03 -1.63
N TYR A 278 -13.19 6.08 -0.85
CA TYR A 278 -13.41 6.09 0.59
C TYR A 278 -14.90 5.93 0.94
N VAL A 279 -15.19 5.08 1.92
CA VAL A 279 -16.52 4.81 2.46
C VAL A 279 -16.48 4.95 3.99
N PRO A 280 -17.31 5.83 4.59
CA PRO A 280 -17.47 5.89 6.04
C PRO A 280 -17.93 4.56 6.63
N ALA A 281 -17.44 4.22 7.83
CA ALA A 281 -17.76 2.97 8.50
C ALA A 281 -19.27 2.71 8.66
N ASP A 282 -20.03 3.76 9.00
CA ASP A 282 -21.49 3.71 9.17
C ASP A 282 -22.27 3.59 7.85
N GLN A 283 -21.60 3.77 6.71
CA GLN A 283 -22.18 3.65 5.38
C GLN A 283 -21.80 2.35 4.66
N LEU A 284 -20.87 1.55 5.21
CA LEU A 284 -20.36 0.33 4.57
C LEU A 284 -21.48 -0.58 4.08
N GLN A 285 -22.40 -0.95 4.96
CA GLN A 285 -23.51 -1.83 4.60
C GLN A 285 -24.36 -1.24 3.47
N GLN A 286 -24.71 0.04 3.57
CA GLN A 286 -25.53 0.71 2.57
C GLN A 286 -24.84 0.74 1.19
N VAL A 287 -23.53 0.99 1.15
CA VAL A 287 -22.78 1.02 -0.11
C VAL A 287 -22.64 -0.38 -0.71
N ILE A 288 -22.39 -1.41 0.11
CA ILE A 288 -22.37 -2.82 -0.36
C ILE A 288 -23.72 -3.18 -1.00
N GLU A 289 -24.83 -2.88 -0.32
CA GLU A 289 -26.17 -3.17 -0.83
C GLU A 289 -26.47 -2.41 -2.13
N GLN A 290 -26.01 -1.18 -2.28
CA GLN A 290 -26.16 -0.40 -3.51
C GLN A 290 -25.33 -0.95 -4.67
N LEU A 291 -24.12 -1.43 -4.42
CA LEU A 291 -23.26 -2.03 -5.44
C LEU A 291 -23.84 -3.36 -5.93
N LEU A 292 -24.25 -4.23 -5.00
CA LEU A 292 -24.84 -5.53 -5.32
C LEU A 292 -26.21 -5.43 -6.03
N ALA A 293 -26.90 -4.30 -5.93
CA ALA A 293 -28.18 -4.08 -6.61
C ALA A 293 -28.05 -3.56 -8.06
N GLN A 294 -26.83 -3.27 -8.52
CA GLN A 294 -26.56 -2.76 -9.87
C GLN A 294 -26.26 -3.86 -10.91
N GLU A 295 -26.29 -5.13 -10.49
CA GLU A 295 -26.17 -6.34 -11.31
C GLU A 295 -27.52 -6.98 -11.64
#